data_AF-A0A8T3TPF7-F1
#
_entry.id   AF-A0A8T3TPF7-F1
#
_cell.length_a   1.000
_cell.length_b   1.000
_cell.length_c   1.000
_cell.angle_alpha   90.00
_cell.angle_beta   90.00
_cell.angle_gamma   90.00
#
_symmetry.space_group_name_H-M   'P 1'
#
loop_
_entity.id
_entity.type
_entity.pdbx_description
1 polymer ?
#
loop_
_entity_poly.entity_id
_entity_poly.type
_entity_poly.pdbx_seq_one_letter_code
_entity_poly.pdbx_strand_id
1 'polypeptide(L)' 'MVRGANGAVASPHHLASQAGTAILRAGGNAVDAGIATNAALAVVTGYMCGLGG' A
#
# COMPACT_ATOMS: atom_id res chain seq x y z
N MET A 1 -11.43 3.84 14.27
CA MET A 1 -10.18 4.64 14.37
C MET A 1 -9.03 3.68 14.63
N VAL A 2 -8.04 3.62 13.75
CA VAL A 2 -6.79 2.85 13.96
C VAL A 2 -5.71 3.81 14.46
N ARG A 3 -4.90 3.40 15.44
CA ARG A 3 -3.80 4.18 16.01
C ARG A 3 -2.52 3.34 15.99
N GLY A 4 -1.40 3.95 15.62
CA GLY A 4 -0.08 3.34 15.61
C GLY A 4 1.01 4.40 15.46
N ALA A 5 2.19 4.17 16.03
CA ALA A 5 3.29 5.13 16.03
C ALA A 5 4.26 4.97 14.83
N ASN A 6 4.23 3.81 14.16
CA ASN A 6 5.25 3.41 13.20
C ASN A 6 4.74 3.39 11.74
N GLY A 7 3.79 4.28 11.43
CA GLY A 7 3.16 4.39 10.11
C GLY A 7 1.84 3.63 9.97
N ALA A 8 1.07 3.98 8.94
CA ALA A 8 -0.21 3.37 8.59
C ALA A 8 -0.38 3.33 7.07
N VAL A 9 -1.07 2.30 6.57
CA VAL A 9 -1.42 2.14 5.15
C VAL A 9 -2.91 1.87 5.06
N ALA A 10 -3.59 2.55 4.14
CA ALA A 10 -5.00 2.35 3.84
C ALA A 10 -5.21 2.28 2.33
N SER A 11 -5.96 1.29 1.87
CA SER A 11 -6.31 1.12 0.47
C SER A 11 -7.66 0.38 0.32
N PRO A 12 -8.31 0.45 -0.85
CA PRO A 12 -9.59 -0.22 -1.08
C PRO A 12 -9.48 -1.76 -1.13
N HIS A 13 -8.26 -2.31 -1.17
CA HIS A 13 -8.03 -3.75 -1.24
C HIS A 13 -7.06 -4.24 -0.16
N HIS A 14 -7.47 -5.24 0.62
CA HIS A 14 -6.69 -5.74 1.76
C HIS A 14 -5.28 -6.21 1.37
N LEU A 15 -5.11 -6.93 0.24
CA LEU A 15 -3.78 -7.34 -0.24
C LEU A 15 -2.86 -6.15 -0.55
N ALA A 16 -3.41 -5.05 -1.07
CA ALA A 16 -2.61 -3.86 -1.35
C ALA A 16 -2.23 -3.14 -0.06
N SER A 17 -3.15 -3.04 0.91
CA SER A 17 -2.83 -2.51 2.25
C SER A 17 -1.75 -3.36 2.95
N GLN A 18 -1.79 -4.68 2.79
CA GLN A 18 -0.77 -5.60 3.29
C GLN A 18 0.59 -5.40 2.60
N ALA A 19 0.62 -5.21 1.28
CA ALA A 19 1.85 -4.95 0.54
C ALA A 19 2.57 -3.68 1.03
N GLY A 20 1.85 -2.56 1.17
CA GLY A 20 2.43 -1.34 1.73
C GLY A 20 2.88 -1.50 3.18
N THR A 21 2.10 -2.22 3.99
CA THR A 21 2.45 -2.51 5.39
C THR A 21 3.72 -3.37 5.48
N ALA A 22 3.91 -4.33 4.57
CA ALA A 22 5.11 -5.16 4.51
C ALA A 22 6.36 -4.32 4.21
N ILE A 23 6.26 -3.32 3.33
CA ILE A 23 7.37 -2.40 3.05
C ILE A 23 7.69 -1.51 4.25
N LEU A 24 6.69 -0.95 4.94
CA LEU A 24 6.94 -0.21 6.19
C LEU A 24 7.65 -1.10 7.23
N ARG A 25 7.22 -2.36 7.36
CA ARG A 25 7.85 -3.32 8.28
C ARG A 25 9.27 -3.71 7.87
N ALA A 26 9.58 -3.68 6.58
CA ALA A 26 10.92 -3.91 6.05
C ALA A 26 11.85 -2.70 6.25
N GLY A 27 11.38 -1.61 6.86
CA GLY A 27 12.14 -0.38 7.08
C GLY A 27 12.04 0.63 5.93
N GLY A 28 11.16 0.39 4.95
CA GLY A 28 10.84 1.35 3.91
C GLY A 28 10.08 2.57 4.46
N ASN A 29 10.16 3.68 3.76
CA ASN A 29 9.46 4.91 4.15
C ASN A 29 8.01 4.92 3.61
N ALA A 30 7.28 6.01 3.89
CA ALA A 30 5.91 6.19 3.43
C ALA A 30 5.76 6.20 1.90
N VAL A 31 6.76 6.69 1.17
CA VAL A 31 6.77 6.72 -0.30
C VAL A 31 6.93 5.30 -0.85
N ASP A 32 7.87 4.53 -0.32
CA ASP A 32 8.10 3.12 -0.73
C ASP A 32 6.84 2.28 -0.48
N ALA A 33 6.21 2.47 0.69
CA ALA A 33 4.96 1.81 1.04
C ALA A 33 3.81 2.21 0.11
N GLY A 34 3.74 3.49 -0.29
CA GLY A 34 2.78 3.99 -1.26
C GLY A 34 2.98 3.35 -2.64
N ILE A 35 4.22 3.28 -3.13
CA ILE A 35 4.57 2.65 -4.42
C ILE A 35 4.18 1.17 -4.41
N ALA A 36 4.53 0.42 -3.36
CA ALA A 36 4.16 -1.00 -3.25
C ALA A 36 2.65 -1.21 -3.15
N THR A 37 1.94 -0.33 -2.43
CA THR A 37 0.47 -0.35 -2.37
C THR A 37 -0.13 -0.13 -3.76
N ASN A 38 0.37 0.86 -4.51
CA ASN A 38 -0.15 1.17 -5.84
C ASN A 38 0.17 0.06 -6.86
N ALA A 39 1.38 -0.50 -6.81
CA ALA A 39 1.75 -1.64 -7.65
C ALA A 39 0.85 -2.85 -7.38
N ALA A 40 0.53 -3.13 -6.10
CA ALA A 40 -0.41 -4.18 -5.75
C ALA A 40 -1.83 -3.85 -6.23
N LEU A 41 -2.31 -2.61 -6.09
CA LEU A 41 -3.60 -2.16 -6.62
C LEU A 41 -3.71 -2.33 -8.15
N ALA A 42 -2.64 -2.09 -8.89
CA ALA A 42 -2.65 -2.32 -10.34
C ALA A 42 -2.92 -3.79 -10.71
N VAL A 43 -2.55 -4.74 -9.83
CA VAL A 43 -2.78 -6.17 -10.03
C VAL A 43 -4.15 -6.61 -9.53
N VAL A 44 -4.53 -6.20 -8.31
CA VAL A 44 -5.76 -6.71 -7.65
C VAL A 44 -7.00 -5.86 -7.94
N THR A 45 -6.81 -4.63 -8.41
CA THR A 45 -7.86 -3.65 -8.74
C THR A 45 -7.54 -2.95 -10.06
N GLY A 46 -7.08 -3.69 -11.07
CA GLY A 46 -6.65 -3.14 -12.37
C GLY A 46 -7.72 -2.37 -13.16
N TYR A 47 -9.00 -2.53 -12.82
CA TYR A 47 -10.11 -1.75 -13.39
C TYR A 47 -10.29 -0.36 -12.74
N MET A 48 -9.61 -0.10 -11.62
CA MET A 48 -9.75 1.12 -10.81
C MET A 48 -8.43 1.89 -10.66
N CYS A 49 -7.29 1.20 -10.65
CA CYS A 49 -5.95 1.80 -10.66
C CYS A 49 -5.07 1.08 -11.68
N GLY A 50 -4.28 1.83 -12.44
CA GLY A 50 -3.26 1.32 -13.36
C GLY A 50 -1.86 1.79 -13.00
N LEU A 51 -0.82 1.18 -13.58
CA LEU A 51 0.58 1.59 -13.34
C LEU A 51 0.89 3.06 -13.75
N GLY A 52 0.02 3.69 -14.54
CA GLY A 52 0.14 5.09 -14.96
C GLY A 52 -0.57 6.11 -14.07
N GLY A 53 -1.27 5.68 -13.02
CA GLY A 53 -2.21 6.50 -12.25
C GLY A 53 -3.66 6.15 -12.58
#